data_AF-A0A5V0VKU1-F1
#
_entry.id   AF-A0A5V0VKU1-F1
#
_cell.length_a   1.000
_cell.length_b   1.000
_cell.length_c   1.000
_cell.angle_alpha   90.00
_cell.angle_beta   90.00
_cell.angle_gamma   90.00
#
_symmetry.space_group_name_H-M   'P 1'
#
loop_
_entity.id
_entity.type
_entity.pdbx_description
1 polymer ?
#
loop_
_entity_poly.entity_id
_entity_poly.type
_entity_poly.pdbx_seq_one_letter_code
_entity_poly.pdbx_strand_id
1 'polypeptide(L)'
;EGFIGKLKHSFYSDLFGIIKIIINQWGVDLLISGKTKAQSMIINIEDVFEKYLLKSLMLQNVSENNLVILDGNKKGENGGAKPLFSKNDDEFLSKEIVIATPDIVIRSMSEPKKQVVVDVKYKLVDKICDRADLNQIVTYMSSYEASAGVLLIPFHKDTKNKILCLGSISGYNVYQYSFDLNAENLLKEEQELLKFFTKLCA
;
A
#
# COMPACT_ATOMS: atom_id res chain seq x y z
N GLU A 1 -16.56 29.61 7.53
CA GLU A 1 -15.57 29.39 8.63
C GLU A 1 -15.00 27.95 8.64
N GLY A 2 -14.70 27.32 7.49
CA GLY A 2 -14.59 25.85 7.43
C GLY A 2 -13.25 25.21 7.04
N PHE A 3 -12.20 25.98 6.72
CA PHE A 3 -10.97 25.41 6.14
C PHE A 3 -9.72 25.59 7.01
N ILE A 4 -9.65 26.64 7.83
CA ILE A 4 -8.47 26.96 8.65
C ILE A 4 -8.40 26.10 9.93
N GLY A 5 -9.54 25.60 10.42
CA GLY A 5 -9.60 24.79 11.66
C GLY A 5 -9.07 23.36 11.51
N LYS A 6 -9.22 22.73 10.33
CA LYS A 6 -8.75 21.35 10.09
C LYS A 6 -7.24 21.26 9.88
N LEU A 7 -6.62 22.27 9.28
CA LEU A 7 -5.18 22.32 9.02
C LEU A 7 -4.35 22.53 10.29
N LYS A 8 -4.89 23.22 11.31
CA LYS A 8 -4.20 23.38 12.59
C LYS A 8 -4.16 22.07 13.39
N HIS A 9 -5.24 21.29 13.42
CA HIS A 9 -5.32 20.11 14.28
C HIS A 9 -4.41 18.95 13.85
N SER A 10 -4.15 18.73 12.55
CA SER A 10 -3.30 17.61 12.10
C SER A 10 -1.81 17.87 12.34
N PHE A 11 -1.35 19.12 12.18
CA PHE A 11 0.04 19.48 12.44
C PHE A 11 0.38 19.26 13.92
N TYR A 12 -0.53 19.65 14.82
CA TYR A 12 -0.35 19.39 16.24
C TYR A 12 -0.43 17.90 16.58
N SER A 13 -1.27 17.09 15.92
CA SER A 13 -1.34 15.65 16.22
C SER A 13 -0.04 14.92 15.89
N ASP A 14 0.58 15.23 14.76
CA ASP A 14 1.84 14.61 14.35
C ASP A 14 2.99 15.06 15.26
N LEU A 15 3.02 16.35 15.59
CA LEU A 15 3.97 16.92 16.54
C LEU A 15 3.80 16.34 17.95
N PHE A 16 2.56 16.18 18.44
CA PHE A 16 2.28 15.53 19.72
C PHE A 16 2.65 14.04 19.69
N GLY A 17 2.51 13.37 18.55
CA GLY A 17 3.00 12.00 18.36
C GLY A 17 4.51 11.91 18.57
N ILE A 18 5.28 12.77 17.90
CA ILE A 18 6.74 12.85 18.04
C ILE A 18 7.13 13.25 19.47
N ILE A 19 6.49 14.28 20.02
CA ILE A 19 6.71 14.72 21.41
C ILE A 19 6.41 13.60 22.40
N LYS A 20 5.36 12.81 22.19
CA LYS A 20 5.03 11.67 23.05
C LYS A 20 6.10 10.56 22.97
N ILE A 21 6.67 10.30 21.79
CA ILE A 21 7.80 9.38 21.64
C ILE A 21 9.02 9.89 22.41
N ILE A 22 9.34 11.19 22.26
CA ILE A 22 10.49 11.84 22.93
C ILE A 22 10.30 11.90 24.45
N ILE A 23 9.15 12.37 24.94
CA ILE A 23 8.85 12.52 26.38
C ILE A 23 8.84 11.17 27.08
N ASN A 24 8.28 10.13 26.46
CA ASN A 24 8.26 8.79 27.06
C ASN A 24 9.64 8.10 26.98
N GLN A 25 10.68 8.77 26.48
CA GLN A 25 12.03 8.22 26.33
C GLN A 25 11.99 6.84 25.65
N TRP A 26 11.20 6.71 24.59
CA TRP A 26 11.20 5.52 23.74
C TRP A 26 12.51 5.52 22.94
N GLY A 27 13.57 5.06 23.61
CA GLY A 27 14.95 5.07 23.17
C GLY A 27 15.80 4.20 24.10
N VAL A 28 17.05 3.97 23.71
CA VAL A 28 18.01 3.19 24.47
C VAL A 28 18.79 4.13 25.38
N ASP A 29 18.54 4.08 26.69
CA ASP A 29 19.30 4.87 27.66
C ASP A 29 20.61 4.15 28.00
N LEU A 30 21.72 4.64 27.44
CA LEU A 30 23.07 4.12 27.70
C LEU A 30 23.60 4.72 29.01
N LEU A 31 23.16 4.15 30.13
CA LEU A 31 23.68 4.54 31.44
C LEU A 31 25.15 4.10 31.58
N ILE A 32 25.97 5.02 32.12
CA ILE A 32 27.43 4.86 32.35
C ILE A 32 27.76 3.63 33.22
N SER A 33 26.77 3.02 33.90
CA SER A 33 26.93 1.86 34.79
C SER A 33 26.62 0.48 34.15
N GLY A 34 26.47 0.39 32.83
CA GLY A 34 26.30 -0.89 32.14
C GLY A 34 24.91 -1.54 32.27
N LYS A 35 23.91 -0.81 32.77
CA LYS A 35 22.51 -1.23 32.76
C LYS A 35 21.71 -0.38 31.79
N THR A 36 21.41 -0.96 30.63
CA THR A 36 20.56 -0.35 29.61
C THR A 36 19.10 -0.67 29.92
N LYS A 37 18.24 0.35 30.07
CA LYS A 37 16.78 0.18 30.07
C LYS A 37 16.25 0.75 28.76
N ALA A 38 15.50 -0.05 28.02
CA ALA A 38 14.75 0.41 26.86
C ALA A 38 13.27 0.16 27.13
N GLN A 39 12.43 1.18 27.00
CA GLN A 39 11.00 0.96 26.83
C GLN A 39 10.79 0.40 25.42
N SER A 40 10.26 -0.82 25.32
CA SER A 40 9.99 -1.45 24.04
C SER A 40 8.77 -0.81 23.37
N MET A 41 8.92 -0.43 22.11
CA MET A 41 7.80 -0.07 21.24
C MET A 41 7.53 -1.24 20.30
N ILE A 42 6.31 -1.76 20.33
CA ILE A 42 5.86 -2.75 19.34
C ILE A 42 5.25 -1.97 18.19
N ILE A 43 5.89 -2.07 17.02
CA ILE A 43 5.43 -1.45 15.78
C ILE A 43 5.03 -2.57 14.82
N ASN A 44 3.84 -2.47 14.23
CA ASN A 44 3.48 -3.31 13.11
C ASN A 44 4.18 -2.77 11.85
N ILE A 45 5.27 -3.42 11.45
CA ILE A 45 6.08 -2.97 10.30
C ILE A 45 5.33 -3.15 8.98
N GLU A 46 4.42 -4.12 8.89
CA GLU A 46 3.55 -4.29 7.72
C GLU A 46 2.72 -3.03 7.48
N ASP A 47 2.00 -2.56 8.52
CA ASP A 47 1.19 -1.34 8.43
C ASP A 47 2.03 -0.08 8.12
N VAL A 48 3.25 -0.01 8.64
CA VAL A 48 4.16 1.12 8.37
C VAL A 48 4.61 1.11 6.92
N PHE A 49 4.98 -0.06 6.39
CA PHE A 49 5.44 -0.20 5.02
C PHE A 49 4.33 0.09 4.01
N GLU A 50 3.12 -0.45 4.24
CA GLU A 50 1.93 -0.17 3.45
C GLU A 50 1.66 1.35 3.37
N LYS A 51 1.57 2.00 4.53
CA LYS A 51 1.28 3.44 4.62
C LYS A 51 2.38 4.28 3.97
N TYR A 52 3.64 3.90 4.14
CA TYR A 52 4.76 4.59 3.51
C TYR A 52 4.64 4.56 1.99
N LEU A 53 4.41 3.38 1.40
CA LEU A 53 4.27 3.23 -0.05
C LEU A 53 3.06 3.97 -0.61
N LEU A 54 1.90 3.86 0.06
CA LEU A 54 0.70 4.59 -0.30
C LEU A 54 0.96 6.11 -0.31
N LYS A 55 1.60 6.63 0.73
CA LYS A 55 1.90 8.06 0.85
C LYS A 55 2.94 8.52 -0.16
N SER A 56 3.99 7.73 -0.38
CA SER A 56 4.96 8.01 -1.43
C SER A 56 4.28 8.11 -2.80
N LEU A 57 3.49 7.10 -3.19
CA LEU A 57 2.74 7.13 -4.44
C LEU A 57 1.85 8.37 -4.57
N MET A 58 1.09 8.72 -3.52
CA MET A 58 0.26 9.93 -3.52
C MET A 58 1.07 11.22 -3.67
N LEU A 59 2.22 11.32 -3.00
CA LEU A 59 3.09 12.51 -3.04
C LEU A 59 3.82 12.65 -4.38
N GLN A 60 4.24 11.55 -5.00
CA GLN A 60 4.88 11.58 -6.32
C GLN A 60 3.85 11.82 -7.44
N ASN A 61 2.58 11.49 -7.22
CA ASN A 61 1.50 11.60 -8.20
C ASN A 61 0.85 13.00 -8.30
N VAL A 62 1.55 14.06 -7.88
CA VAL A 62 0.97 15.41 -7.89
C VAL A 62 0.72 15.88 -9.34
N SER A 63 -0.56 15.97 -9.68
CA SER A 63 -1.20 16.64 -10.84
C SER A 63 -0.86 16.19 -12.27
N GLU A 64 0.19 15.42 -12.53
CA GLU A 64 0.64 15.17 -13.93
C GLU A 64 0.33 13.78 -14.51
N ASN A 65 0.07 12.76 -13.69
CA ASN A 65 -0.03 11.38 -14.19
C ASN A 65 -1.46 10.89 -14.46
N ASN A 66 -2.49 11.73 -14.28
CA ASN A 66 -3.90 11.34 -14.44
C ASN A 66 -4.29 10.08 -13.64
N LEU A 67 -3.63 9.81 -12.51
CA LEU A 67 -3.97 8.68 -11.63
C LEU A 67 -4.68 9.17 -10.38
N VAL A 68 -5.61 8.37 -9.88
CA VAL A 68 -6.18 8.49 -8.53
C VAL A 68 -5.69 7.30 -7.73
N ILE A 69 -4.98 7.58 -6.65
CA ILE A 69 -4.46 6.57 -5.72
C ILE A 69 -5.35 6.60 -4.48
N LEU A 70 -5.93 5.45 -4.13
CA LEU A 70 -6.88 5.29 -3.04
C LEU A 70 -6.34 4.31 -2.00
N ASP A 71 -6.65 4.60 -0.74
CA ASP A 71 -6.43 3.70 0.39
C ASP A 71 -7.52 2.62 0.38
N GLY A 72 -7.19 1.40 -0.03
CA GLY A 72 -8.20 0.34 -0.21
C GLY A 72 -8.70 -0.26 1.10
N ASN A 73 -8.09 0.08 2.23
CA ASN A 73 -8.56 -0.24 3.58
C ASN A 73 -9.64 0.74 4.08
N LYS A 74 -9.88 1.86 3.37
CA LYS A 74 -10.88 2.88 3.73
C LYS A 74 -12.07 2.90 2.78
N LYS A 75 -13.22 3.32 3.31
CA LYS A 75 -14.44 3.67 2.55
C LYS A 75 -14.55 5.19 2.36
N GLY A 76 -15.35 5.62 1.40
CA GLY A 76 -15.68 7.03 1.16
C GLY A 76 -14.87 7.66 0.01
N GLU A 77 -14.85 8.98 -0.05
CA GLU A 77 -14.31 9.77 -1.18
C GLU A 77 -12.85 9.47 -1.53
N ASN A 78 -12.03 9.14 -0.52
CA ASN A 78 -10.61 8.79 -0.69
C ASN A 78 -10.32 7.30 -0.39
N GLY A 79 -11.38 6.49 -0.32
CA GLY A 79 -11.31 5.07 0.02
C GLY A 79 -11.49 4.17 -1.19
N GLY A 80 -10.67 3.13 -1.29
CA GLY A 80 -10.77 2.11 -2.33
C GLY A 80 -11.72 0.96 -1.98
N ALA A 81 -12.05 0.77 -0.69
CA ALA A 81 -12.81 -0.38 -0.21
C ALA A 81 -14.21 -0.47 -0.84
N LYS A 82 -14.58 -1.65 -1.34
CA LYS A 82 -15.91 -1.93 -1.87
C LYS A 82 -16.36 -3.37 -1.56
N PRO A 83 -17.64 -3.74 -1.76
CA PRO A 83 -18.06 -5.14 -1.68
C PRO A 83 -17.23 -6.03 -2.60
N LEU A 84 -16.83 -7.19 -2.09
CA LEU A 84 -16.04 -8.17 -2.85
C LEU A 84 -16.88 -8.79 -3.97
N PHE A 85 -18.12 -9.13 -3.66
CA PHE A 85 -19.05 -9.75 -4.60
C PHE A 85 -20.04 -8.71 -5.14
N SER A 86 -20.34 -8.83 -6.44
CA SER A 86 -21.47 -8.13 -7.05
C SER A 86 -22.78 -8.65 -6.47
N LYS A 87 -23.75 -7.76 -6.25
CA LYS A 87 -25.10 -8.18 -5.84
C LYS A 87 -25.84 -8.75 -7.04
N ASN A 88 -26.63 -9.78 -6.80
CA ASN A 88 -27.62 -10.32 -7.73
C ASN A 88 -28.92 -10.59 -6.95
N ASP A 89 -30.01 -10.85 -7.66
CA ASP A 89 -31.33 -11.13 -7.06
C ASP A 89 -31.51 -12.62 -6.68
N ASP A 90 -30.40 -13.32 -6.43
CA ASP A 90 -30.41 -14.74 -6.09
C ASP A 90 -30.97 -14.95 -4.67
N GLU A 91 -31.96 -15.84 -4.54
CA GLU A 91 -32.62 -16.14 -3.25
C GLU A 91 -31.68 -16.81 -2.24
N PHE A 92 -30.60 -17.43 -2.71
CA PHE A 92 -29.56 -18.03 -1.87
C PHE A 92 -28.45 -17.04 -1.48
N LEU A 93 -28.52 -15.79 -1.95
CA LEU A 93 -27.51 -14.80 -1.65
C LEU A 93 -27.53 -14.44 -0.16
N SER A 94 -26.35 -14.55 0.47
CA SER A 94 -26.18 -14.10 1.85
C SER A 94 -26.47 -12.61 1.98
N LYS A 95 -27.08 -12.22 3.10
CA LYS A 95 -27.26 -10.80 3.48
C LYS A 95 -25.95 -10.17 3.97
N GLU A 96 -24.97 -10.98 4.33
CA GLU A 96 -23.67 -10.49 4.79
C GLU A 96 -22.83 -9.98 3.62
N ILE A 97 -22.32 -8.76 3.76
CA ILE A 97 -21.48 -8.13 2.75
C ILE A 97 -20.02 -8.35 3.11
N VAL A 98 -19.34 -9.18 2.33
CA VAL A 98 -17.88 -9.30 2.39
C VAL A 98 -17.26 -8.08 1.69
N ILE A 99 -16.40 -7.34 2.38
CA ILE A 99 -15.71 -6.17 1.84
C ILE A 99 -14.34 -6.59 1.31
N ALA A 100 -14.01 -6.18 0.09
CA ALA A 100 -12.68 -6.28 -0.46
C ALA A 100 -11.84 -5.08 -0.03
N THR A 101 -10.76 -5.34 0.68
CA THR A 101 -9.81 -4.36 1.21
C THR A 101 -8.41 -4.65 0.66
N PRO A 102 -8.14 -4.42 -0.64
CA PRO A 102 -6.77 -4.32 -1.11
C PRO A 102 -6.07 -3.16 -0.40
N ASP A 103 -4.76 -3.17 -0.30
CA ASP A 103 -4.05 -2.09 0.40
C ASP A 103 -4.12 -0.77 -0.39
N ILE A 104 -3.89 -0.86 -1.71
CA ILE A 104 -3.89 0.30 -2.60
C ILE A 104 -4.70 0.01 -3.85
N VAL A 105 -5.52 0.96 -4.27
CA VAL A 105 -6.23 0.94 -5.55
C VAL A 105 -5.78 2.14 -6.37
N ILE A 106 -5.30 1.91 -7.58
CA ILE A 106 -4.82 2.95 -8.50
C ILE A 106 -5.72 2.96 -9.71
N ARG A 107 -6.34 4.10 -10.01
CA ARG A 107 -7.26 4.27 -11.14
C ARG A 107 -6.75 5.30 -12.11
N SER A 108 -6.78 4.98 -13.40
CA SER A 108 -6.62 5.98 -14.44
C SER A 108 -7.87 6.87 -14.53
N MET A 109 -7.65 8.20 -14.56
CA MET A 109 -8.70 9.19 -14.77
C MET A 109 -9.16 9.26 -16.22
N SER A 110 -8.28 8.94 -17.17
CA SER A 110 -8.60 8.93 -18.59
C SER A 110 -9.25 7.62 -19.03
N GLU A 111 -8.87 6.50 -18.42
CA GLU A 111 -9.40 5.17 -18.75
C GLU A 111 -9.79 4.40 -17.47
N PRO A 112 -11.02 4.59 -16.93
CA PRO A 112 -11.42 3.97 -15.67
C PRO A 112 -11.32 2.44 -15.61
N LYS A 113 -11.31 1.76 -16.77
CA LYS A 113 -11.12 0.31 -16.89
C LYS A 113 -9.65 -0.12 -16.68
N LYS A 114 -8.69 0.79 -16.79
CA LYS A 114 -7.27 0.56 -16.50
C LYS A 114 -6.97 0.91 -15.04
N GLN A 115 -7.60 0.18 -14.14
CA GLN A 115 -7.28 0.25 -12.72
C GLN A 115 -6.39 -0.92 -12.31
N VAL A 116 -5.54 -0.67 -11.32
CA VAL A 116 -4.61 -1.63 -10.75
C VAL A 116 -4.94 -1.77 -9.26
N VAL A 117 -4.99 -3.01 -8.79
CA VAL A 117 -5.06 -3.30 -7.35
C VAL A 117 -3.68 -3.72 -6.88
N VAL A 118 -3.31 -3.30 -5.67
CA VAL A 118 -2.02 -3.60 -5.06
C VAL A 118 -2.25 -4.17 -3.68
N ASP A 119 -1.49 -5.20 -3.36
CA ASP A 119 -1.44 -5.83 -2.04
C ASP A 119 0.03 -5.86 -1.61
N VAL A 120 0.30 -5.24 -0.47
CA VAL A 120 1.63 -4.99 0.07
C VAL A 120 1.95 -6.07 1.08
N LYS A 121 3.12 -6.70 0.96
CA LYS A 121 3.58 -7.69 1.95
C LYS A 121 4.94 -7.31 2.48
N TYR A 122 5.07 -7.22 3.80
CA TYR A 122 6.37 -7.05 4.44
C TYR A 122 6.95 -8.42 4.83
N LYS A 123 7.37 -9.19 3.82
CA LYS A 123 8.06 -10.47 4.04
C LYS A 123 9.17 -10.66 3.01
N LEU A 124 10.18 -11.42 3.41
CA LEU A 124 11.24 -11.84 2.49
C LEU A 124 10.69 -12.89 1.55
N VAL A 125 10.88 -12.68 0.25
CA VAL A 125 10.43 -13.59 -0.80
C VAL A 125 11.62 -13.94 -1.67
N ASP A 126 11.97 -15.23 -1.70
CA ASP A 126 13.14 -15.70 -2.46
C ASP A 126 12.94 -15.57 -3.97
N LYS A 127 11.71 -15.83 -4.45
CA LYS A 127 11.39 -15.80 -5.89
C LYS A 127 10.03 -15.17 -6.16
N ILE A 128 8.96 -15.82 -5.67
CA ILE A 128 7.58 -15.44 -5.91
C ILE A 128 6.82 -15.54 -4.58
N CYS A 129 5.90 -14.61 -4.34
CA CYS A 129 4.98 -14.66 -3.21
C CYS A 129 4.21 -15.99 -3.14
N ASP A 130 3.70 -16.32 -1.96
CA ASP A 130 3.05 -17.59 -1.75
C ASP A 130 1.65 -17.64 -2.41
N ARG A 131 1.08 -18.84 -2.46
CA ARG A 131 -0.22 -19.05 -3.11
C ARG A 131 -1.35 -18.29 -2.44
N ALA A 132 -1.26 -18.02 -1.13
CA ALA A 132 -2.30 -17.27 -0.43
C ALA A 132 -2.30 -15.81 -0.89
N ASP A 133 -1.12 -15.18 -1.00
CA ASP A 133 -0.99 -13.83 -1.56
C ASP A 133 -1.50 -13.76 -3.00
N LEU A 134 -1.12 -14.76 -3.82
CA LEU A 134 -1.55 -14.83 -5.22
C LEU A 134 -3.07 -14.97 -5.35
N ASN A 135 -3.69 -15.83 -4.53
CA ASN A 135 -5.13 -15.97 -4.51
C ASN A 135 -5.81 -14.67 -4.05
N GLN A 136 -5.23 -13.98 -3.07
CA GLN A 136 -5.76 -12.71 -2.55
C GLN A 136 -5.74 -11.64 -3.64
N ILE A 137 -4.60 -11.41 -4.29
CA ILE A 137 -4.50 -10.39 -5.34
C ILE A 137 -5.39 -10.71 -6.54
N VAL A 138 -5.48 -11.98 -6.95
CA VAL A 138 -6.38 -12.40 -8.05
C VAL A 138 -7.85 -12.19 -7.69
N THR A 139 -8.22 -12.46 -6.44
CA THR A 139 -9.58 -12.20 -5.94
C THR A 139 -9.92 -10.72 -6.00
N TYR A 140 -9.00 -9.84 -5.60
CA TYR A 140 -9.18 -8.40 -5.73
C TYR A 140 -9.21 -7.95 -7.18
N MET A 141 -8.32 -8.46 -8.04
CA MET A 141 -8.35 -8.11 -9.46
C MET A 141 -9.69 -8.43 -10.09
N SER A 142 -10.22 -9.63 -9.83
CA SER A 142 -11.52 -10.04 -10.34
C SER A 142 -12.65 -9.17 -9.79
N SER A 143 -12.64 -8.87 -8.49
CA SER A 143 -13.68 -8.03 -7.88
C SER A 143 -13.66 -6.62 -8.46
N TYR A 144 -12.48 -6.04 -8.64
CA TYR A 144 -12.30 -4.68 -9.14
C TYR A 144 -12.33 -4.60 -10.66
N GLU A 145 -12.38 -5.69 -11.41
CA GLU A 145 -12.17 -5.70 -12.87
C GLU A 145 -10.86 -4.96 -13.22
N ALA A 146 -9.82 -5.17 -12.41
CA ALA A 146 -8.54 -4.48 -12.53
C ALA A 146 -7.72 -5.07 -13.68
N SER A 147 -7.15 -4.23 -14.55
CA SER A 147 -6.30 -4.65 -15.67
C SER A 147 -5.04 -5.39 -15.22
N ALA A 148 -4.57 -5.07 -14.02
CA ALA A 148 -3.46 -5.76 -13.38
C ALA A 148 -3.62 -5.82 -11.84
N GLY A 149 -2.96 -6.81 -11.25
CA GLY A 149 -2.71 -6.88 -9.82
C GLY A 149 -1.22 -6.92 -9.54
N VAL A 150 -0.81 -6.23 -8.48
CA VAL A 150 0.60 -6.11 -8.11
C VAL A 150 0.79 -6.53 -6.65
N LEU A 151 1.66 -7.51 -6.43
CA LEU A 151 2.20 -7.81 -5.11
C LEU A 151 3.44 -6.95 -4.89
N LEU A 152 3.40 -6.04 -3.92
CA LEU A 152 4.49 -5.12 -3.63
C LEU A 152 5.21 -5.56 -2.34
N ILE A 153 6.48 -5.90 -2.47
CA ILE A 153 7.29 -6.48 -1.40
C ILE A 153 8.58 -5.69 -1.20
N PRO A 154 9.22 -5.73 -0.02
CA PRO A 154 10.56 -5.18 0.12
C PRO A 154 11.56 -5.96 -0.76
N PHE A 155 12.50 -5.25 -1.36
CA PHE A 155 13.62 -5.84 -2.08
C PHE A 155 14.54 -6.59 -1.12
N HIS A 156 15.06 -7.73 -1.58
CA HIS A 156 16.11 -8.45 -0.90
C HIS A 156 17.30 -8.62 -1.85
N LYS A 157 18.52 -8.72 -1.31
CA LYS A 157 19.76 -8.88 -2.11
C LYS A 157 19.72 -10.05 -3.11
N ASP A 158 18.92 -11.08 -2.82
CA ASP A 158 18.76 -12.27 -3.64
C ASP A 158 17.61 -12.14 -4.67
N THR A 159 16.84 -11.06 -4.60
CA THR A 159 15.79 -10.72 -5.56
C THR A 159 16.44 -10.34 -6.89
N LYS A 160 16.30 -11.21 -7.89
CA LYS A 160 16.95 -11.03 -9.21
C LYS A 160 16.36 -9.90 -10.04
N ASN A 161 15.06 -9.65 -9.91
CA ASN A 161 14.32 -8.70 -10.73
C ASN A 161 13.49 -7.79 -9.84
N LYS A 162 13.62 -6.49 -10.05
CA LYS A 162 12.79 -5.46 -9.41
C LYS A 162 11.31 -5.59 -9.79
N ILE A 163 11.03 -5.99 -11.03
CA ILE A 163 9.68 -6.23 -11.54
C ILE A 163 9.66 -7.61 -12.17
N LEU A 164 8.70 -8.43 -11.76
CA LEU A 164 8.48 -9.76 -12.31
C LEU A 164 7.01 -9.89 -12.75
N CYS A 165 6.79 -10.16 -14.05
CA CYS A 165 5.47 -10.58 -14.53
C CYS A 165 5.32 -12.08 -14.22
N LEU A 166 4.34 -12.42 -13.37
CA LEU A 166 4.08 -13.79 -12.95
C LEU A 166 3.23 -14.55 -13.98
N GLY A 167 2.48 -13.82 -14.80
CA GLY A 167 1.62 -14.35 -15.84
C GLY A 167 0.30 -13.61 -15.93
N SER A 168 -0.65 -14.19 -16.65
CA SER A 168 -1.98 -13.63 -16.86
C SER A 168 -3.09 -14.62 -16.53
N ILE A 169 -4.18 -14.14 -15.94
CA ILE A 169 -5.41 -14.91 -15.71
C ILE A 169 -6.57 -14.13 -16.34
N SER A 170 -7.30 -14.75 -17.26
CA SER A 170 -8.45 -14.13 -17.95
C SER A 170 -8.15 -12.78 -18.61
N GLY A 171 -6.93 -12.60 -19.12
CA GLY A 171 -6.47 -11.35 -19.74
C GLY A 171 -5.94 -10.30 -18.77
N TYR A 172 -5.97 -10.55 -17.46
CA TYR A 172 -5.42 -9.66 -16.43
C TYR A 172 -4.03 -10.11 -16.03
N ASN A 173 -3.07 -9.17 -15.94
CA ASN A 173 -1.68 -9.50 -15.62
C ASN A 173 -1.42 -9.41 -14.11
N VAL A 174 -0.65 -10.37 -13.59
CA VAL A 174 -0.19 -10.37 -12.20
C VAL A 174 1.30 -10.06 -12.18
N TYR A 175 1.69 -9.07 -11.39
CA TYR A 175 3.08 -8.67 -11.21
C TYR A 175 3.51 -8.80 -9.75
N GLN A 176 4.81 -8.98 -9.55
CA GLN A 176 5.48 -8.74 -8.29
C GLN A 176 6.46 -7.58 -8.49
N TYR A 177 6.38 -6.58 -7.61
CA TYR A 177 7.30 -5.46 -7.56
C TYR A 177 8.08 -5.50 -6.25
N SER A 178 9.41 -5.46 -6.34
CA SER A 178 10.30 -5.45 -5.19
C SER A 178 10.87 -4.05 -4.97
N PHE A 179 10.49 -3.40 -3.89
CA PHE A 179 10.83 -2.02 -3.56
C PHE A 179 12.07 -1.95 -2.67
N ASP A 180 13.12 -1.26 -3.13
CA ASP A 180 14.38 -1.18 -2.39
C ASP A 180 14.42 -0.05 -1.35
N LEU A 181 14.12 -0.42 -0.10
CA LEU A 181 14.22 0.47 1.05
C LEU A 181 15.66 0.92 1.36
N ASN A 182 16.68 0.21 0.85
CA ASN A 182 18.09 0.54 1.05
C ASN A 182 18.71 1.22 -0.18
N ALA A 183 17.91 1.61 -1.17
CA ALA A 183 18.40 2.30 -2.35
C ALA A 183 19.17 3.57 -1.94
N GLU A 184 20.34 3.79 -2.56
CA GLU A 184 21.16 5.00 -2.33
C GLU A 184 20.36 6.29 -2.54
N ASN A 185 19.40 6.25 -3.46
CA ASN A 185 18.46 7.32 -3.71
C ASN A 185 17.01 6.80 -3.63
N LEU A 186 16.46 6.81 -2.43
CA LEU A 186 15.09 6.38 -2.14
C LEU A 186 14.05 7.17 -2.94
N LEU A 187 14.24 8.48 -3.14
CA LEU A 187 13.33 9.29 -3.95
C LEU A 187 13.25 8.80 -5.41
N LYS A 188 14.38 8.38 -5.97
CA LYS A 188 14.41 7.78 -7.32
C LYS A 188 13.67 6.43 -7.35
N GLU A 189 13.82 5.62 -6.31
CA GLU A 189 13.08 4.35 -6.16
C GLU A 189 11.56 4.59 -6.15
N GLU A 190 11.10 5.58 -5.37
CA GLU A 190 9.70 6.01 -5.32
C GLU A 190 9.17 6.50 -6.67
N GLN A 191 9.96 7.27 -7.41
CA GLN A 191 9.60 7.74 -8.76
C GLN A 191 9.53 6.61 -9.78
N GLU A 192 10.42 5.61 -9.69
CA GLU A 192 10.38 4.43 -10.54
C GLU A 192 9.15 3.56 -10.26
N LEU A 193 8.75 3.45 -8.99
CA LEU A 193 7.51 2.79 -8.60
C LEU A 193 6.29 3.48 -9.24
N LEU A 194 6.21 4.82 -9.14
CA LEU A 194 5.12 5.56 -9.78
C LEU A 194 5.13 5.37 -11.30
N LYS A 195 6.29 5.48 -11.96
CA LYS A 195 6.43 5.26 -13.41
C LYS A 195 5.95 3.88 -13.83
N PHE A 196 6.19 2.85 -13.02
CA PHE A 196 5.67 1.51 -13.27
C PHE A 196 4.15 1.49 -13.28
N PHE A 197 3.50 2.08 -12.27
CA PHE A 197 2.03 2.14 -12.22
C PHE A 197 1.43 3.02 -13.32
N THR A 198 2.05 4.15 -13.66
CA THR A 198 1.62 4.97 -14.80
C THR A 198 1.62 4.17 -16.10
N LYS A 199 2.60 3.29 -16.32
CA LYS A 199 2.63 2.41 -17.51
C LYS A 199 1.53 1.35 -17.50
N LEU A 200 1.16 0.82 -16.32
CA LEU A 200 0.08 -0.16 -16.21
C LEU A 200 -1.31 0.47 -16.38
N CYS A 201 -1.43 1.75 -16.05
CA CYS A 201 -2.67 2.53 -16.16
C CYS A 201 -2.80 3.34 -17.47
N ALA A 202 -1.73 3.42 -18.28
CA ALA A 202 -1.69 4.08 -19.58
C ALA A 202 -2.35 3.25 -20.68
#